data_AF-A0A8T2YRK3-F1
#
_entry.id   AF-A0A8T2YRK3-F1
#
_cell.length_a   1.000
_cell.length_b   1.000
_cell.length_c   1.000
_cell.angle_alpha   90.00
_cell.angle_beta   90.00
_cell.angle_gamma   90.00
#
_symmetry.space_group_name_H-M   'P 1'
#
loop_
_entity.id
_entity.type
_entity.pdbx_description
1 polymer ?
#
loop_
_entity_poly.entity_id
_entity_poly.type
_entity_poly.pdbx_seq_one_letter_code
_entity_poly.pdbx_strand_id
1 'polypeptide(L)'
;MAGLFDKQASIYVDARPRYPSEWFSMLAALTPHHCLAWDVGTGNGQAAVGVSEHYKQVIATDISEEQLKHAIPHPQIHYLHTPLTMSDDELVTLLGGENSVDLITVASAVHWFDLEKFYPIVRRVLRNPGGILAVWCYSGIQLSPEISLKDPL
;
A
#
# COMPACT_ATOMS: atom_id res chain seq x y z
N MET A 1 -5.60 -22.50 4.09
CA MET A 1 -4.62 -22.51 2.97
C MET A 1 -3.50 -21.49 3.24
N ALA A 2 -2.90 -21.49 4.43
CA ALA A 2 -1.98 -20.43 4.87
C ALA A 2 -0.49 -20.74 4.59
N GLY A 3 -0.14 -21.93 4.11
CA GLY A 3 1.27 -22.38 4.01
C GLY A 3 1.89 -22.35 2.60
N LEU A 4 1.20 -21.79 1.59
CA LEU A 4 1.69 -21.76 0.21
C LEU A 4 2.47 -20.46 -0.13
N PHE A 5 2.54 -19.49 0.77
CA PHE A 5 3.07 -18.15 0.47
C PHE A 5 4.44 -17.84 1.10
N ASP A 6 4.90 -18.63 2.08
CA ASP A 6 6.13 -18.35 2.82
C ASP A 6 7.39 -18.48 1.94
N LYS A 7 7.40 -19.43 1.00
CA LYS A 7 8.50 -19.59 0.02
C LYS A 7 8.42 -18.64 -1.17
N GLN A 8 7.26 -18.02 -1.42
CA GLN A 8 7.06 -17.12 -2.55
C GLN A 8 7.43 -15.67 -2.21
N ALA A 9 7.42 -15.30 -0.93
CA ALA A 9 7.67 -13.93 -0.48
C ALA A 9 9.04 -13.41 -0.95
N SER A 10 10.11 -14.20 -0.82
CA SER A 10 11.46 -13.79 -1.24
C SER A 10 11.60 -13.60 -2.76
N ILE A 11 10.98 -14.46 -3.57
CA ILE A 11 10.98 -14.32 -5.04
C ILE A 11 10.08 -13.15 -5.48
N TYR A 12 9.02 -12.84 -4.73
CA TYR A 12 8.12 -11.72 -5.00
C TYR A 12 8.81 -10.35 -4.83
N VAL A 13 9.77 -10.23 -3.90
CA VAL A 13 10.49 -8.97 -3.65
C VAL A 13 11.31 -8.54 -4.86
N ASP A 14 12.01 -9.48 -5.52
CA ASP A 14 12.94 -9.17 -6.61
C ASP A 14 12.25 -8.99 -7.98
N ALA A 15 11.03 -9.50 -8.17
CA ALA A 15 10.36 -9.51 -9.47
C ALA A 15 9.32 -8.40 -9.67
N ARG A 16 8.99 -7.61 -8.63
CA ARG A 16 7.95 -6.57 -8.77
C ARG A 16 8.47 -5.34 -9.51
N PRO A 17 7.76 -4.87 -10.56
CA PRO A 17 8.04 -3.57 -11.15
C PRO A 17 8.00 -2.47 -10.08
N ARG A 18 9.00 -1.59 -10.10
CA ARG A 18 8.97 -0.39 -9.26
C ARG A 18 7.98 0.61 -9.82
N TYR A 19 7.23 1.26 -8.95
CA TYR A 19 6.41 2.41 -9.32
C TYR A 19 7.34 3.61 -9.63
N PRO A 20 7.05 4.39 -10.68
CA PRO A 20 7.85 5.57 -11.01
C PRO A 20 7.65 6.66 -9.94
N SER A 21 8.69 7.45 -9.64
CA SER A 21 8.62 8.53 -8.64
C SER A 21 7.55 9.57 -8.97
N GLU A 22 7.35 9.85 -10.26
CA GLU A 22 6.37 10.81 -10.78
C GLU A 22 4.93 10.42 -10.39
N TRP A 23 4.67 9.12 -10.20
CA TRP A 23 3.37 8.64 -9.74
C TRP A 23 3.04 9.20 -8.35
N PHE A 24 3.98 9.11 -7.42
CA PHE A 24 3.77 9.58 -6.04
C PHE A 24 3.71 11.11 -5.96
N SER A 25 4.51 11.81 -6.78
CA SER A 25 4.44 13.27 -6.89
C SER A 25 3.07 13.72 -7.41
N MET A 26 2.49 13.01 -8.38
CA MET A 26 1.15 13.31 -8.87
C MET A 26 0.08 13.09 -7.80
N LEU A 27 0.15 11.98 -7.04
CA LEU A 27 -0.78 11.73 -5.94
C LEU A 27 -0.70 12.82 -4.86
N ALA A 28 0.52 13.21 -4.49
CA ALA A 28 0.74 14.27 -3.52
C ALA A 28 0.15 15.62 -3.99
N ALA A 29 0.21 15.93 -5.28
CA ALA A 29 -0.36 17.15 -5.82
C ALA A 29 -1.90 17.22 -5.72
N LEU A 30 -2.58 16.09 -5.51
CA LEU A 30 -4.04 16.02 -5.36
C LEU A 30 -4.51 16.26 -3.93
N THR A 31 -3.62 16.18 -2.92
CA THR A 31 -3.98 16.43 -1.51
C THR A 31 -3.53 17.82 -1.06
N PRO A 32 -4.36 18.57 -0.32
CA PRO A 32 -3.98 19.89 0.21
C PRO A 32 -3.04 19.80 1.43
N HIS A 33 -2.96 18.62 2.04
CA HIS A 33 -2.15 18.34 3.22
C HIS A 33 -1.28 17.11 2.97
N HIS A 34 -0.14 17.06 3.66
CA HIS A 34 0.88 15.99 3.53
C HIS A 34 1.39 15.53 4.90
N CYS A 35 0.52 15.52 5.89
CA CYS A 35 0.84 15.12 7.26
C CYS A 35 0.87 13.60 7.41
N LEU A 36 -0.16 12.90 6.94
CA LEU A 36 -0.31 11.47 7.18
C LEU A 36 -0.86 10.74 5.95
N ALA A 37 -0.18 9.70 5.51
CA ALA A 37 -0.68 8.74 4.54
C ALA A 37 -0.88 7.36 5.17
N TRP A 38 -1.84 6.60 4.64
CA TRP A 38 -2.06 5.20 4.98
C TRP A 38 -1.88 4.32 3.75
N ASP A 39 -0.87 3.44 3.76
CA ASP A 39 -0.68 2.42 2.73
C ASP A 39 -1.21 1.07 3.22
N VAL A 40 -2.35 0.62 2.66
CA VAL A 40 -3.03 -0.60 3.11
C VAL A 40 -2.75 -1.78 2.18
N GLY A 41 -2.44 -2.93 2.78
CA GLY A 41 -1.90 -4.08 2.04
C GLY A 41 -0.49 -3.79 1.52
N THR A 42 0.34 -3.19 2.37
CA THR A 42 1.65 -2.62 2.01
C THR A 42 2.67 -3.68 1.56
N GLY A 43 2.47 -4.94 1.93
CA GLY A 43 3.46 -6.00 1.71
C GLY A 43 4.79 -5.64 2.40
N ASN A 44 5.86 -5.55 1.61
CA ASN A 44 7.19 -5.11 2.08
C ASN A 44 7.40 -3.58 1.99
N GLY A 45 6.38 -2.79 1.69
CA GLY A 45 6.45 -1.33 1.73
C GLY A 45 6.89 -0.63 0.46
N GLN A 46 6.88 -1.30 -0.70
CA GLN A 46 7.32 -0.69 -1.97
C GLN A 46 6.60 0.63 -2.30
N ALA A 47 5.26 0.68 -2.12
CA ALA A 47 4.51 1.91 -2.35
C ALA A 47 4.70 2.91 -1.20
N ALA A 48 4.66 2.45 0.06
CA ALA A 48 4.90 3.28 1.23
C ALA A 48 6.20 4.09 1.16
N VAL A 49 7.29 3.53 0.63
CA VAL A 49 8.57 4.25 0.43
C VAL A 49 8.39 5.44 -0.51
N GLY A 50 7.78 5.25 -1.68
CA GLY A 50 7.55 6.35 -2.62
C GLY A 50 6.57 7.40 -2.07
N VAL A 51 5.58 6.98 -1.29
CA VAL A 51 4.67 7.90 -0.59
C VAL A 51 5.42 8.72 0.47
N SER A 52 6.36 8.11 1.20
CA SER A 52 7.08 8.77 2.30
C SER A 52 7.99 9.92 1.85
N GLU A 53 8.31 10.01 0.55
CA GLU A 53 9.03 11.15 -0.03
C GLU A 53 8.19 12.43 0.00
N HIS A 54 6.86 12.31 0.08
CA HIS A 54 5.93 13.43 0.00
C HIS A 54 5.15 13.68 1.29
N TYR A 55 4.98 12.68 2.15
CA TYR A 55 4.20 12.78 3.39
C TYR A 55 5.10 12.70 4.62
N LYS A 56 4.79 13.49 5.66
CA LYS A 56 5.58 13.52 6.90
C LYS A 56 5.65 12.15 7.57
N GLN A 57 4.55 11.41 7.54
CA GLN A 57 4.43 10.09 8.11
C GLN A 57 3.58 9.18 7.21
N VAL A 58 3.97 7.91 7.14
CA VAL A 58 3.19 6.86 6.51
C VAL A 58 2.90 5.78 7.54
N ILE A 59 1.64 5.43 7.72
CA ILE A 59 1.25 4.19 8.39
C ILE A 59 1.05 3.14 7.30
N ALA A 60 1.83 2.05 7.36
CA ALA A 60 1.85 1.02 6.35
C ALA A 60 1.34 -0.29 6.99
N THR A 61 0.17 -0.77 6.57
CA THR A 61 -0.49 -1.90 7.23
C THR A 61 -0.59 -3.12 6.34
N ASP A 62 -0.45 -4.30 6.92
CA ASP A 62 -0.72 -5.57 6.25
C ASP A 62 -1.32 -6.58 7.23
N ILE A 63 -2.08 -7.55 6.69
CA ILE A 63 -2.59 -8.69 7.46
C ILE A 63 -1.52 -9.77 7.67
N SER A 64 -0.44 -9.74 6.88
CA SER A 64 0.66 -10.69 6.93
C SER A 64 1.85 -10.14 7.72
N GLU A 65 2.09 -10.64 8.93
CA GLU A 65 3.32 -10.33 9.68
C GLU A 65 4.58 -10.70 8.90
N GLU A 66 4.52 -11.79 8.12
CA GLU A 66 5.68 -12.25 7.36
C GLU A 66 6.08 -11.23 6.28
N GLN A 67 5.13 -10.62 5.58
CA GLN A 67 5.42 -9.53 4.65
C GLN A 67 6.10 -8.34 5.35
N LEU A 68 5.60 -7.97 6.54
CA LEU A 68 6.14 -6.85 7.31
C LEU A 68 7.55 -7.12 7.85
N LYS A 69 7.94 -8.38 8.09
CA LYS A 69 9.33 -8.71 8.47
C LYS A 69 10.34 -8.39 7.36
N HIS A 70 9.91 -8.42 6.11
CA HIS A 70 10.72 -8.08 4.94
C HIS A 70 10.53 -6.62 4.51
N ALA A 71 9.85 -5.80 5.32
CA ALA A 71 9.60 -4.41 5.00
C ALA A 71 10.89 -3.59 4.91
N ILE A 72 10.91 -2.66 3.96
CA ILE A 72 12.05 -1.76 3.73
C ILE A 72 12.14 -0.78 4.92
N PRO A 73 13.22 -0.78 5.71
CA PRO A 73 13.33 0.13 6.85
C PRO A 73 13.32 1.60 6.39
N HIS A 74 12.45 2.42 6.98
CA HIS A 74 12.35 3.83 6.65
C HIS A 74 11.93 4.66 7.87
N PRO A 75 12.59 5.81 8.17
CA PRO A 75 12.33 6.59 9.39
C PRO A 75 10.95 7.22 9.46
N GLN A 76 10.28 7.40 8.31
CA GLN A 76 8.95 8.03 8.24
C GLN A 76 7.81 7.01 8.09
N ILE A 77 8.12 5.71 8.05
CA ILE A 77 7.11 4.66 7.83
C ILE A 77 6.97 3.82 9.10
N HIS A 78 5.73 3.69 9.56
CA HIS A 78 5.37 2.78 10.64
C HIS A 78 4.66 1.57 10.06
N TYR A 79 5.37 0.45 10.02
CA TYR A 79 4.83 -0.84 9.59
C TYR A 79 4.05 -1.49 10.74
N LEU A 80 2.76 -1.73 10.54
CA LEU A 80 1.86 -2.22 11.59
C LEU A 80 1.07 -3.43 11.09
N HIS A 81 1.06 -4.49 11.89
CA HIS A 81 0.23 -5.67 11.63
C HIS A 81 -1.22 -5.38 12.02
N THR A 82 -2.14 -5.56 11.07
CA THR A 82 -3.58 -5.34 11.28
C THR A 82 -4.34 -6.63 10.97
N PRO A 83 -4.43 -7.59 11.91
CA PRO A 83 -5.12 -8.86 11.67
C PRO A 83 -6.62 -8.64 11.46
N LEU A 84 -7.29 -9.57 10.77
CA LEU A 84 -8.74 -9.50 10.51
C LEU A 84 -9.62 -9.55 11.76
N THR A 85 -9.05 -9.88 12.93
CA THR A 85 -9.71 -9.85 14.23
C THR A 85 -9.68 -8.48 14.91
N MET A 86 -8.88 -7.54 14.41
CA MET A 86 -8.83 -6.16 14.89
C MET A 86 -10.17 -5.49 14.66
N SER A 87 -10.63 -4.71 15.64
CA SER A 87 -11.88 -3.95 15.49
C SER A 87 -11.69 -2.71 14.62
N ASP A 88 -12.77 -2.26 13.99
CA ASP A 88 -12.78 -1.04 13.20
C ASP A 88 -12.34 0.19 14.01
N ASP A 89 -12.77 0.31 15.26
CA ASP A 89 -12.41 1.45 16.13
C ASP A 89 -10.95 1.43 16.56
N GLU A 90 -10.39 0.24 16.80
CA GLU A 90 -8.96 0.07 17.06
C GLU A 90 -8.13 0.46 15.84
N LEU A 91 -8.53 0.02 14.65
CA LEU A 91 -7.88 0.39 13.39
C LEU A 91 -7.95 1.90 13.16
N VAL A 92 -9.11 2.52 13.34
CA VAL A 92 -9.28 3.98 13.19
C VAL A 92 -8.39 4.74 14.17
N THR A 93 -8.32 4.29 15.43
CA THR A 93 -7.46 4.91 16.45
C THR A 93 -5.98 4.79 16.07
N LEU A 94 -5.57 3.60 15.62
CA LEU A 94 -4.21 3.32 15.14
C LEU A 94 -3.82 4.21 13.95
N LEU A 95 -4.78 4.51 13.07
CA LEU A 95 -4.60 5.37 11.90
C LEU A 95 -4.63 6.88 12.19
N GLY A 96 -4.66 7.29 13.45
CA GLY A 96 -4.68 8.71 13.85
C GLY A 96 -6.07 9.30 14.08
N GLY A 97 -7.11 8.45 14.07
CA GLY A 97 -8.50 8.82 14.35
C GLY A 97 -9.30 9.21 13.10
N GLU A 98 -10.54 9.62 13.33
CA GLU A 98 -11.43 10.11 12.29
C GLU A 98 -10.83 11.34 11.59
N ASN A 99 -11.05 11.46 10.27
CA ASN A 99 -10.73 12.65 9.49
C ASN A 99 -9.25 13.09 9.54
N SER A 100 -8.32 12.14 9.67
CA SER A 100 -6.91 12.39 9.98
C SER A 100 -5.96 12.08 8.82
N VAL A 101 -6.35 11.21 7.88
CA VAL A 101 -5.49 10.69 6.82
C VAL A 101 -5.66 11.51 5.54
N ASP A 102 -4.55 12.04 5.01
CA ASP A 102 -4.55 12.87 3.80
C ASP A 102 -4.61 12.04 2.52
N LEU A 103 -3.89 10.92 2.49
CA LEU A 103 -3.82 10.01 1.36
C LEU A 103 -3.96 8.56 1.84
N ILE A 104 -4.84 7.80 1.21
CA ILE A 104 -4.91 6.35 1.36
C ILE A 104 -4.45 5.70 0.07
N THR A 105 -3.49 4.80 0.13
CA THR A 105 -2.99 4.06 -1.03
C THR A 105 -3.31 2.58 -0.93
N VAL A 106 -3.75 2.00 -2.06
CA VAL A 106 -3.91 0.55 -2.22
C VAL A 106 -3.17 0.13 -3.49
N ALA A 107 -1.93 -0.33 -3.32
CA ALA A 107 -1.02 -0.66 -4.41
C ALA A 107 -1.07 -2.16 -4.73
N SER A 108 -1.85 -2.54 -5.75
CA SER A 108 -2.02 -3.92 -6.21
C SER A 108 -2.57 -4.90 -5.15
N ALA A 109 -3.28 -4.41 -4.12
CA ALA A 109 -3.82 -5.24 -3.02
C ALA A 109 -5.35 -5.31 -2.95
N VAL A 110 -6.07 -4.37 -3.58
CA VAL A 110 -7.53 -4.17 -3.39
C VAL A 110 -8.37 -5.41 -3.69
N HIS A 111 -7.90 -6.29 -4.57
CA HIS A 111 -8.61 -7.50 -4.97
C HIS A 111 -8.68 -8.57 -3.87
N TRP A 112 -7.91 -8.41 -2.78
CA TRP A 112 -7.97 -9.27 -1.60
C TRP A 112 -8.94 -8.76 -0.53
N PHE A 113 -9.50 -7.57 -0.68
CA PHE A 113 -10.21 -6.90 0.41
C PHE A 113 -11.71 -7.27 0.44
N ASP A 114 -12.28 -7.28 1.65
CA ASP A 114 -13.72 -7.18 1.86
C ASP A 114 -14.13 -5.72 1.71
N LEU A 115 -14.57 -5.33 0.50
CA LEU A 115 -14.84 -3.93 0.16
C LEU A 115 -15.98 -3.31 0.96
N GLU A 116 -16.97 -4.11 1.36
CA GLU A 116 -18.09 -3.66 2.20
C GLU A 116 -17.63 -3.24 3.60
N LYS A 117 -16.55 -3.84 4.10
CA LYS A 117 -15.91 -3.46 5.37
C LYS A 117 -14.84 -2.38 5.19
N PHE A 118 -14.11 -2.41 4.09
CA PHE A 118 -13.01 -1.48 3.84
C PHE A 118 -13.48 -0.03 3.64
N TYR A 119 -14.48 0.20 2.79
CA TYR A 119 -14.90 1.56 2.46
C TYR A 119 -15.50 2.35 3.63
N PRO A 120 -16.25 1.76 4.59
CA PRO A 120 -16.62 2.44 5.83
C PRO A 120 -15.42 2.99 6.59
N ILE A 121 -14.32 2.23 6.73
CA ILE A 121 -13.10 2.69 7.41
C ILE A 121 -12.43 3.81 6.63
N VAL A 122 -12.34 3.69 5.31
CA VAL A 122 -11.83 4.76 4.46
C VAL A 122 -12.59 6.06 4.71
N ARG A 123 -13.93 6.04 4.72
CA ARG A 123 -14.74 7.24 4.95
C ARG A 123 -14.54 7.84 6.35
N ARG A 124 -14.24 7.01 7.34
CA ARG A 124 -13.98 7.44 8.73
C ARG A 124 -12.64 8.17 8.84
N VAL A 125 -11.57 7.55 8.35
CA VAL A 125 -10.20 8.08 8.55
C VAL A 125 -9.80 9.14 7.52
N LEU A 126 -10.35 9.09 6.30
CA LEU A 126 -9.95 9.97 5.22
C LEU A 126 -10.37 11.41 5.51
N ARG A 127 -9.44 12.35 5.32
CA ARG A 127 -9.68 13.77 5.53
C ARG A 127 -10.74 14.29 4.58
N ASN A 128 -11.68 15.05 5.11
CA ASN A 128 -12.78 15.69 4.40
C ASN A 128 -12.90 17.14 4.89
N PRO A 129 -12.72 18.13 3.99
CA PRO A 129 -12.45 17.99 2.56
C PRO A 129 -10.98 17.66 2.22
N GLY A 130 -10.76 17.11 1.02
CA GLY A 130 -9.45 17.09 0.36
C GLY A 130 -8.61 15.82 0.49
N GLY A 131 -9.04 14.83 1.26
CA GLY A 131 -8.38 13.52 1.30
C GLY A 131 -8.63 12.72 0.02
N ILE A 132 -7.64 11.92 -0.37
CA ILE A 132 -7.70 11.09 -1.58
C ILE A 132 -7.54 9.61 -1.23
N LEU A 133 -8.40 8.76 -1.81
CA LEU A 133 -8.15 7.32 -1.93
C LEU A 133 -7.59 7.04 -3.33
N ALA A 134 -6.38 6.50 -3.39
CA ALA A 134 -5.74 6.06 -4.63
C ALA A 134 -5.63 4.53 -4.65
N VAL A 135 -6.28 3.91 -5.63
CA VAL A 135 -6.24 2.46 -5.85
C VAL A 135 -5.67 2.21 -7.23
N TRP A 136 -4.62 1.39 -7.34
CA TRP A 136 -4.03 1.04 -8.62
C TRP A 136 -3.51 -0.39 -8.64
N CYS A 137 -3.29 -0.88 -9.85
CA CYS A 137 -2.67 -2.18 -10.12
C CYS A 137 -1.95 -2.09 -11.47
N TYR A 138 -1.08 -3.04 -11.75
CA TYR A 138 -0.50 -3.26 -13.08
C TYR A 138 -0.85 -4.67 -13.55
N SER A 139 -1.07 -4.85 -14.84
CA SER A 139 -1.31 -6.15 -15.44
C SER A 139 -0.68 -6.24 -16.82
N GLY A 140 -0.14 -7.42 -17.14
CA GLY A 140 0.52 -7.70 -18.43
C GLY A 140 1.86 -6.98 -18.57
N ILE A 141 2.95 -7.74 -18.77
CA ILE A 141 4.22 -7.16 -19.23
C ILE A 141 4.15 -7.07 -20.75
N GLN A 142 4.28 -5.87 -21.29
CA GLN A 142 4.46 -5.67 -22.72
C GLN A 142 5.95 -5.49 -22.99
N LEU A 143 6.50 -6.36 -23.84
CA LEU A 143 7.85 -6.23 -24.37
C LEU A 143 7.77 -5.57 -25.74
N SER A 144 8.75 -4.75 -26.06
CA SER A 144 8.87 -4.22 -27.42
C SER A 144 9.19 -5.39 -28.38
N PRO A 145 8.79 -5.31 -29.66
CA PRO A 145 9.02 -6.40 -30.63
C PRO A 145 10.47 -6.84 -30.75
N GLU A 146 11.41 -5.95 -30.44
CA GLU A 146 12.86 -6.15 -30.50
C GLU A 146 13.39 -7.03 -29.36
N ILE A 147 12.67 -7.10 -28.23
CA ILE A 147 12.96 -7.94 -27.07
C ILE A 147 11.94 -9.09 -27.07
N SER A 148 12.04 -9.99 -28.04
CA SER A 148 11.22 -11.20 -28.06
C SER A 148 11.95 -12.31 -27.30
N LEU A 149 11.30 -12.89 -26.29
CA LEU A 149 11.69 -14.18 -25.71
C LEU A 149 11.43 -15.28 -26.76
N LYS A 150 12.25 -15.31 -27.81
CA LYS A 150 12.37 -16.48 -28.67
C LYS A 150 13.29 -17.44 -27.93
N ASP A 151 12.69 -18.31 -27.13
CA ASP A 151 13.01 -19.73 -27.05
C ASP A 151 12.08 -20.38 -26.00
N PRO A 152 11.22 -21.34 -26.37
CA PRO A 152 10.53 -22.15 -25.39
C PRO A 152 11.53 -23.09 -24.69
N LEU A 153 11.36 -23.28 -23.38
CA LEU A 153 12.06 -24.29 -22.57
C LEU A 153 11.95 -25.69 -23.17
#